data_AF-A0A494B9D2-F1
#
_entry.id   AF-A0A494B9D2-F1
#
_cell.length_a   1.000
_cell.length_b   1.000
_cell.length_c   1.000
_cell.angle_alpha   90.00
_cell.angle_beta   90.00
_cell.angle_gamma   90.00
#
_symmetry.space_group_name_H-M   'P 1'
#
loop_
_entity.id
_entity.type
_entity.pdbx_description
1 polymer ?
#
loop_
_entity_poly.entity_id
_entity_poly.type
_entity_poly.pdbx_seq_one_letter_code
_entity_poly.pdbx_strand_id
1 'polypeptide(L)'
;TSRTNRGEVVTTFGSAQGLSWSGRGGSGSVSLKVVGDPEPLTGSYKAMFQQLMGVREVLTSKIEELGSELKEHHKIEAFTPLLVPAQEPVILLGQIGCDSNGKLNSKSVILEGDQEHSYGAQIPVDLSELKEYSLFPGQVVIMEGFNTTGRRLTATKLYEGVPLPFYQPTEEEGASEQTMVVVACGPYTTSDSITYDPLLDLIAIINRDQPDVCILFGPFLDAKHEQVENCKLTSPFEDVFKQCLRTVIEGTRSSGSHLVFVPSLRDVHHEPVYPQPPFTFSELSREDKKRVQFVSEPCSLSINGVMFGLTSTDLLFHIGAEEIFSSSGTSDRFSRVLKHILTQRSYYPLYPPHEDMAIDYENFYTYAQLPVTPDVFIVPSELRYFVKVGLNWLFFQRHRNLTFSFRLPGTCSNWVY
;
A
#
# COMPACT_ATOMS: atom_id res chain seq x y z
N THR A 1 19.82 -23.08 -8.54
CA THR A 1 19.66 -23.44 -9.97
C THR A 1 20.36 -22.41 -10.87
N SER A 2 20.81 -22.79 -12.08
CA SER A 2 21.65 -21.97 -12.95
C SER A 2 20.86 -20.91 -13.76
N ARG A 3 20.47 -19.80 -13.13
CA ARG A 3 19.77 -18.70 -13.80
C ARG A 3 20.71 -17.89 -14.70
N THR A 4 20.29 -17.61 -15.94
CA THR A 4 21.11 -16.90 -16.95
C THR A 4 20.82 -15.40 -17.05
N ASN A 5 19.61 -14.94 -16.71
CA ASN A 5 19.21 -13.55 -16.85
C ASN A 5 19.55 -12.65 -15.63
N ARG A 6 20.71 -12.89 -15.00
CA ARG A 6 21.17 -12.13 -13.82
C ARG A 6 21.48 -10.68 -14.20
N GLY A 7 20.85 -9.72 -13.53
CA GLY A 7 21.06 -8.29 -13.77
C GLY A 7 20.44 -7.72 -15.05
N GLU A 8 19.63 -8.51 -15.76
CA GLU A 8 18.75 -8.05 -16.84
C GLU A 8 17.81 -6.95 -16.33
N VAL A 9 17.68 -5.85 -17.08
CA VAL A 9 16.70 -4.80 -16.78
C VAL A 9 15.38 -5.14 -17.47
N VAL A 10 14.35 -5.45 -16.69
CA VAL A 10 13.05 -5.96 -17.20
C VAL A 10 12.01 -4.87 -17.45
N THR A 11 12.21 -3.68 -16.88
CA THR A 11 11.41 -2.48 -17.10
C THR A 11 12.27 -1.26 -16.80
N THR A 12 12.10 -0.19 -17.59
CA THR A 12 12.74 1.11 -17.37
C THR A 12 11.67 2.19 -17.26
N PHE A 13 11.95 3.23 -16.50
CA PHE A 13 11.12 4.41 -16.45
C PHE A 13 11.95 5.70 -16.33
N GLY A 14 11.49 6.76 -17.00
CA GLY A 14 12.16 8.06 -17.06
C GLY A 14 13.21 8.09 -18.16
N SER A 15 14.15 9.03 -18.07
CA SER A 15 15.31 9.08 -18.95
C SER A 15 16.22 7.87 -18.67
N ALA A 16 16.30 6.91 -19.59
CA ALA A 16 17.08 5.69 -19.40
C ALA A 16 18.55 5.99 -19.05
N GLN A 17 18.90 5.84 -17.77
CA GLN A 17 20.30 5.71 -17.35
C GLN A 17 20.85 4.39 -17.87
N GLY A 18 22.15 4.36 -18.18
CA GLY A 18 22.81 3.17 -18.71
C GLY A 18 22.86 2.01 -17.71
N LEU A 19 23.62 0.96 -18.01
CA LEU A 19 23.74 -0.20 -17.11
C LEU A 19 24.53 0.08 -15.82
N SER A 20 25.16 1.25 -15.68
CA SER A 20 25.92 1.67 -14.49
C SER A 20 25.04 2.53 -13.58
N TRP A 21 24.64 1.97 -12.44
CA TRP A 21 23.84 2.62 -11.41
C TRP A 21 24.72 2.74 -10.17
N SER A 22 24.79 3.93 -9.59
CA SER A 22 25.58 4.19 -8.38
C SER A 22 24.89 5.27 -7.56
N GLY A 23 24.64 4.99 -6.28
CA GLY A 23 24.37 6.03 -5.30
C GLY A 23 25.67 6.66 -4.81
N ARG A 24 25.59 7.44 -3.72
CA ARG A 24 26.75 7.96 -3.00
C ARG A 24 27.01 7.22 -1.68
N GLY A 25 26.34 6.09 -1.46
CA GLY A 25 26.39 5.32 -0.23
C GLY A 25 26.09 6.20 0.99
N GLY A 26 26.97 6.15 1.98
CA GLY A 26 26.87 6.98 3.19
C GLY A 26 27.55 8.35 3.09
N SER A 27 27.97 8.82 1.90
CA SER A 27 28.75 10.07 1.76
C SER A 27 27.91 11.34 1.50
N GLY A 28 26.64 11.19 1.09
CA GLY A 28 25.69 12.31 0.97
C GLY A 28 24.88 12.56 2.25
N SER A 29 24.25 13.73 2.34
CA SER A 29 23.26 13.99 3.40
C SER A 29 21.93 13.30 3.05
N VAL A 30 21.59 12.25 3.80
CA VAL A 30 20.30 11.55 3.69
C VAL A 30 19.45 11.87 4.91
N SER A 31 18.30 12.50 4.68
CA SER A 31 17.27 12.73 5.69
C SER A 31 16.17 11.69 5.53
N LEU A 32 16.00 10.84 6.55
CA LEU A 32 14.90 9.89 6.66
C LEU A 32 13.99 10.35 7.80
N LYS A 33 12.71 10.63 7.50
CA LYS A 33 11.70 11.02 8.49
C LYS A 33 10.47 10.14 8.31
N VAL A 34 10.10 9.36 9.34
CA VAL A 34 8.79 8.68 9.33
C VAL A 34 7.72 9.75 9.54
N VAL A 35 6.68 9.71 8.70
CA VAL A 35 5.57 10.64 8.73
C VAL A 35 4.30 9.87 9.08
N GLY A 36 3.53 10.40 10.01
CA GLY A 36 2.19 9.95 10.35
C GLY A 36 1.38 11.15 10.80
N ASP A 37 0.06 11.02 10.75
CA ASP A 37 -0.89 12.03 11.20
C ASP A 37 -1.97 11.29 12.02
N PRO A 38 -2.04 11.47 13.36
CA PRO A 38 -1.30 12.45 14.17
C PRO A 38 0.16 12.05 14.48
N GLU A 39 0.47 10.74 14.53
CA GLU A 39 1.83 10.25 14.79
C GLU A 39 2.08 8.88 14.12
N PRO A 40 3.32 8.54 13.73
CA PRO A 40 3.63 7.25 13.13
C PRO A 40 3.68 6.12 14.17
N LEU A 41 3.29 4.91 13.76
CA LEU A 41 3.35 3.72 14.60
C LEU A 41 4.82 3.32 14.88
N THR A 42 5.29 3.59 16.09
CA THR A 42 6.70 3.40 16.49
C THR A 42 6.93 2.25 17.47
N GLY A 43 5.88 1.64 18.01
CA GLY A 43 5.96 0.56 18.99
C GLY A 43 4.78 -0.39 18.91
N SER A 44 4.88 -1.54 19.60
CA SER A 44 3.82 -2.54 19.66
C SER A 44 2.60 -2.03 20.44
N TYR A 45 1.41 -2.29 19.90
CA TYR A 45 0.13 -2.13 20.58
C TYR A 45 -0.48 -3.49 20.93
N LYS A 46 -1.60 -3.50 21.67
CA LYS A 46 -2.33 -4.73 21.98
C LYS A 46 -3.39 -4.99 20.91
N ALA A 47 -3.15 -6.00 20.08
CA ALA A 47 -4.17 -6.57 19.20
C ALA A 47 -4.98 -7.68 19.92
N MET A 48 -5.71 -8.50 19.15
CA MET A 48 -6.51 -9.68 19.56
C MET A 48 -7.90 -9.42 20.17
N PHE A 49 -8.30 -8.18 20.46
CA PHE A 49 -9.68 -7.88 20.88
C PHE A 49 -10.14 -6.52 20.35
N GLN A 50 -11.25 -6.52 19.60
CA GLN A 50 -11.91 -5.32 19.10
C GLN A 50 -13.37 -5.31 19.56
N GLN A 51 -13.88 -4.14 19.94
CA GLN A 51 -15.31 -3.99 20.18
C GLN A 51 -16.03 -3.72 18.86
N LEU A 52 -17.12 -4.45 18.59
CA LEU A 52 -17.92 -4.23 17.36
C LEU A 52 -18.42 -2.78 17.21
N MET A 53 -18.64 -2.09 18.33
CA MET A 53 -18.98 -0.66 18.33
C MET A 53 -17.81 0.23 17.90
N GLY A 54 -16.56 -0.08 18.28
CA GLY A 54 -15.37 0.65 17.83
C GLY A 54 -15.10 0.44 16.33
N VAL A 55 -15.25 -0.80 15.85
CA VAL A 55 -15.18 -1.12 14.41
C VAL A 55 -16.25 -0.35 13.63
N ARG A 56 -17.49 -0.31 14.12
CA ARG A 56 -18.58 0.46 13.50
C ARG A 56 -18.26 1.97 13.47
N GLU A 57 -17.72 2.53 14.54
CA GLU A 57 -17.34 3.95 14.60
C GLU A 57 -16.30 4.27 13.51
N VAL A 58 -15.22 3.49 13.41
CA VAL A 58 -14.19 3.67 12.38
C VAL A 58 -14.75 3.60 10.95
N LEU A 59 -15.65 2.64 10.68
CA LEU A 59 -16.28 2.52 9.36
C LEU A 59 -17.23 3.68 9.06
N THR A 60 -17.87 4.24 10.09
CA THR A 60 -18.73 5.42 10.01
C THR A 60 -17.89 6.66 9.70
N SER A 61 -16.86 6.95 10.50
CA SER A 61 -15.91 8.06 10.31
C SER A 61 -15.29 8.04 8.91
N LYS A 62 -14.86 6.86 8.43
CA LYS A 62 -14.35 6.67 7.05
C LYS A 62 -15.31 7.19 5.97
N ILE A 63 -16.61 6.96 6.11
CA ILE A 63 -17.62 7.41 5.14
C ILE A 63 -17.89 8.90 5.30
N GLU A 64 -18.05 9.38 6.54
CA GLU A 64 -18.47 10.74 6.86
C GLU A 64 -17.36 11.77 6.57
N GLU A 65 -16.10 11.48 6.90
CA GLU A 65 -14.95 12.37 6.66
C GLU A 65 -14.67 12.54 5.17
N LEU A 66 -14.52 11.43 4.44
CA LEU A 66 -14.30 11.46 3.00
C LEU A 66 -15.56 11.99 2.27
N GLY A 67 -16.75 11.68 2.76
CA GLY A 67 -18.00 12.24 2.27
C GLY A 67 -18.07 13.76 2.41
N SER A 68 -17.63 14.31 3.54
CA SER A 68 -17.57 15.74 3.80
C SER A 68 -16.61 16.47 2.85
N GLU A 69 -15.39 15.96 2.66
CA GLU A 69 -14.44 16.55 1.70
C GLU A 69 -14.90 16.43 0.25
N LEU A 70 -15.48 15.30 -0.14
CA LEU A 70 -16.04 15.14 -1.49
C LEU A 70 -17.25 16.06 -1.70
N LYS A 71 -18.06 16.30 -0.67
CA LYS A 71 -19.18 17.25 -0.69
C LYS A 71 -18.68 18.68 -0.96
N GLU A 72 -17.64 19.13 -0.26
CA GLU A 72 -17.03 20.44 -0.49
C GLU A 72 -16.42 20.55 -1.89
N HIS A 73 -15.59 19.57 -2.29
CA HIS A 73 -14.90 19.58 -3.58
C HIS A 73 -15.88 19.64 -4.76
N HIS A 74 -16.93 18.81 -4.74
CA HIS A 74 -17.95 18.74 -5.79
C HIS A 74 -19.08 19.76 -5.61
N LYS A 75 -19.03 20.61 -4.58
CA LYS A 75 -20.01 21.66 -4.25
C LYS A 75 -21.44 21.14 -4.13
N ILE A 76 -21.60 20.02 -3.44
CA ILE A 76 -22.89 19.37 -3.20
C ILE A 76 -23.56 20.05 -1.99
N GLU A 77 -24.80 20.52 -2.15
CA GLU A 77 -25.51 21.24 -1.08
C GLU A 77 -25.84 20.34 0.12
N ALA A 78 -26.43 19.17 -0.15
CA ALA A 78 -26.83 18.18 0.85
C ALA A 78 -26.87 16.76 0.28
N PHE A 79 -26.67 15.77 1.15
CA PHE A 79 -26.97 14.37 0.86
C PHE A 79 -28.43 14.06 1.21
N THR A 80 -29.07 13.20 0.43
CA THR A 80 -30.40 12.67 0.76
C THR A 80 -30.26 11.35 1.53
N PRO A 81 -31.05 11.10 2.59
CA PRO A 81 -31.04 9.80 3.27
C PRO A 81 -31.45 8.65 2.35
N LEU A 82 -30.74 7.52 2.39
CA LEU A 82 -30.95 6.40 1.44
C LEU A 82 -32.39 5.86 1.38
N LEU A 83 -33.14 5.92 2.48
CA LEU A 83 -34.49 5.38 2.59
C LEU A 83 -35.59 6.40 2.24
N VAL A 84 -35.26 7.65 1.94
CA VAL A 84 -36.24 8.68 1.60
C VAL A 84 -36.55 8.64 0.10
N PRO A 85 -37.80 8.35 -0.31
CA PRO A 85 -38.17 8.35 -1.72
C PRO A 85 -38.26 9.77 -2.29
N ALA A 86 -37.76 9.96 -3.51
CA ALA A 86 -37.85 11.22 -4.25
C ALA A 86 -38.14 10.98 -5.74
N GLN A 87 -38.91 11.89 -6.35
CA GLN A 87 -39.19 11.87 -7.80
C GLN A 87 -38.08 12.53 -8.61
N GLU A 88 -37.42 13.54 -8.04
CA GLU A 88 -36.25 14.21 -8.61
C GLU A 88 -34.96 13.40 -8.35
N PRO A 89 -33.87 13.66 -9.08
CA PRO A 89 -32.57 13.08 -8.79
C PRO A 89 -32.11 13.39 -7.35
N VAL A 90 -31.58 12.37 -6.68
CA VAL A 90 -30.98 12.47 -5.34
C VAL A 90 -29.49 12.24 -5.40
N ILE A 91 -28.75 12.90 -4.51
CA ILE A 91 -27.31 12.70 -4.31
C ILE A 91 -27.13 11.96 -2.98
N LEU A 92 -26.56 10.77 -3.03
CA LEU A 92 -26.42 9.84 -1.92
C LEU A 92 -24.94 9.62 -1.59
N LEU A 93 -24.60 9.66 -0.31
CA LEU A 93 -23.32 9.24 0.25
C LEU A 93 -23.43 7.78 0.72
N GLY A 94 -22.33 7.02 0.61
CA GLY A 94 -22.23 5.72 1.26
C GLY A 94 -21.00 4.92 0.87
N GLN A 95 -20.93 3.69 1.36
CA GLN A 95 -19.93 2.68 1.06
C GLN A 95 -20.51 1.59 0.17
N ILE A 96 -19.75 1.16 -0.84
CA ILE A 96 -20.11 0.02 -1.70
C ILE A 96 -19.98 -1.28 -0.91
N GLY A 97 -21.01 -2.13 -0.97
CA GLY A 97 -20.99 -3.50 -0.46
C GLY A 97 -21.47 -4.52 -1.49
N CYS A 98 -21.40 -5.80 -1.12
CA CYS A 98 -22.00 -6.92 -1.85
C CYS A 98 -23.20 -7.46 -1.05
N ASP A 99 -24.31 -7.80 -1.72
CA ASP A 99 -25.48 -8.44 -1.10
C ASP A 99 -25.27 -9.91 -0.67
N SER A 100 -24.06 -10.44 -0.87
CA SER A 100 -23.69 -11.82 -0.57
C SER A 100 -22.21 -11.96 -0.22
N ASN A 101 -21.84 -13.12 0.35
CA ASN A 101 -20.44 -13.47 0.64
C ASN A 101 -19.65 -13.89 -0.62
N GLY A 102 -20.21 -13.68 -1.82
CA GLY A 102 -19.54 -13.96 -3.09
C GLY A 102 -18.92 -12.71 -3.68
N LYS A 103 -18.07 -12.90 -4.70
CA LYS A 103 -17.44 -11.82 -5.45
C LYS A 103 -18.47 -10.79 -5.95
N LEU A 104 -18.13 -9.50 -5.79
CA LEU A 104 -18.95 -8.40 -6.28
C LEU A 104 -19.22 -8.50 -7.78
N ASN A 105 -20.46 -8.23 -8.20
CA ASN A 105 -20.87 -8.16 -9.60
C ASN A 105 -21.90 -7.03 -9.81
N SER A 106 -22.16 -6.64 -11.06
CA SER A 106 -23.01 -5.49 -11.39
C SER A 106 -24.49 -5.60 -11.00
N LYS A 107 -24.91 -6.72 -10.40
CA LYS A 107 -26.27 -6.94 -9.88
C LYS A 107 -26.35 -7.10 -8.35
N SER A 108 -25.21 -7.30 -7.68
CA SER A 108 -25.11 -7.48 -6.23
C SER A 108 -24.63 -6.24 -5.48
N VAL A 109 -24.46 -5.11 -6.18
CA VAL A 109 -24.00 -3.85 -5.59
C VAL A 109 -25.06 -3.28 -4.66
N ILE A 110 -24.68 -3.07 -3.41
CA ILE A 110 -25.43 -2.27 -2.45
C ILE A 110 -24.64 -1.00 -2.10
N LEU A 111 -25.38 0.04 -1.70
CA LEU A 111 -24.84 1.23 -1.05
C LEU A 111 -25.29 1.19 0.42
N GLU A 112 -24.32 1.09 1.32
CA GLU A 112 -24.52 1.28 2.76
C GLU A 112 -24.30 2.75 3.11
N GLY A 113 -25.29 3.39 3.72
CA GLY A 113 -25.24 4.80 4.07
C GLY A 113 -24.44 5.03 5.34
N ASP A 114 -23.97 6.26 5.50
CA ASP A 114 -23.38 6.76 6.73
C ASP A 114 -24.37 6.79 7.92
N GLN A 115 -23.87 7.10 9.11
CA GLN A 115 -24.66 7.09 10.33
C GLN A 115 -25.42 8.41 10.53
N GLU A 116 -24.83 9.54 10.18
CA GLU A 116 -25.40 10.89 10.30
C GLU A 116 -26.68 11.08 9.46
N HIS A 117 -26.61 10.77 8.16
CA HIS A 117 -27.67 11.03 7.19
C HIS A 117 -28.61 9.84 7.01
N SER A 118 -28.10 8.61 7.10
CA SER A 118 -28.82 7.39 6.66
C SER A 118 -28.94 6.30 7.73
N TYR A 119 -28.42 6.52 8.94
CA TYR A 119 -28.46 5.58 10.06
C TYR A 119 -27.91 4.16 9.75
N GLY A 120 -26.95 4.03 8.84
CA GLY A 120 -26.42 2.71 8.42
C GLY A 120 -27.40 1.89 7.57
N ALA A 121 -28.40 2.51 6.94
CA ALA A 121 -29.31 1.83 6.04
C ALA A 121 -28.58 1.32 4.78
N GLN A 122 -29.14 0.29 4.13
CA GLN A 122 -28.60 -0.27 2.88
C GLN A 122 -29.67 -0.27 1.78
N ILE A 123 -29.29 0.11 0.56
CA ILE A 123 -30.14 -0.06 -0.64
C ILE A 123 -29.35 -0.67 -1.81
N PRO A 124 -29.95 -1.56 -2.62
CA PRO A 124 -29.36 -1.99 -3.88
C PRO A 124 -29.18 -0.84 -4.87
N VAL A 125 -28.10 -0.90 -5.64
CA VAL A 125 -27.79 0.04 -6.71
C VAL A 125 -27.97 -0.64 -8.07
N ASP A 126 -28.79 -0.03 -8.92
CA ASP A 126 -28.95 -0.41 -10.32
C ASP A 126 -27.99 0.43 -11.17
N LEU A 127 -27.02 -0.25 -11.78
CA LEU A 127 -25.96 0.36 -12.60
C LEU A 127 -26.32 0.44 -14.09
N SER A 128 -27.54 0.08 -14.49
CA SER A 128 -27.93 -0.02 -15.91
C SER A 128 -27.80 1.29 -16.70
N GLU A 129 -27.99 2.44 -16.06
CA GLU A 129 -27.87 3.77 -16.66
C GLU A 129 -26.44 4.38 -16.53
N LEU A 130 -25.54 3.73 -15.77
CA LEU A 130 -24.14 4.15 -15.64
C LEU A 130 -23.28 3.60 -16.78
N LYS A 131 -22.90 4.48 -17.71
CA LYS A 131 -22.02 4.13 -18.85
C LYS A 131 -20.64 3.66 -18.42
N GLU A 132 -20.03 4.36 -17.47
CA GLU A 132 -18.70 4.08 -16.96
C GLU A 132 -18.71 4.09 -15.43
N TYR A 133 -18.06 3.10 -14.84
CA TYR A 133 -17.87 2.97 -13.40
C TYR A 133 -16.68 2.06 -13.11
N SER A 134 -16.12 2.17 -11.91
CA SER A 134 -15.18 1.20 -11.36
C SER A 134 -15.44 1.18 -9.86
N LEU A 135 -15.88 0.02 -9.36
CA LEU A 135 -16.39 -0.18 -8.02
C LEU A 135 -15.75 -1.40 -7.36
N PHE A 136 -15.56 -1.34 -6.04
CA PHE A 136 -15.08 -2.46 -5.22
C PHE A 136 -15.68 -2.37 -3.79
N PRO A 137 -15.77 -3.48 -3.03
CA PRO A 137 -16.30 -3.47 -1.67
C PRO A 137 -15.50 -2.56 -0.74
N GLY A 138 -16.16 -1.76 0.08
CA GLY A 138 -15.53 -0.82 0.99
C GLY A 138 -15.22 0.55 0.38
N GLN A 139 -15.48 0.76 -0.90
CA GLN A 139 -15.30 2.06 -1.55
C GLN A 139 -16.33 3.07 -1.06
N VAL A 140 -15.89 4.18 -0.48
CA VAL A 140 -16.73 5.35 -0.22
C VAL A 140 -16.99 6.06 -1.53
N VAL A 141 -18.27 6.30 -1.83
CA VAL A 141 -18.73 6.91 -3.09
C VAL A 141 -19.79 7.97 -2.82
N ILE A 142 -19.90 8.90 -3.76
CA ILE A 142 -21.11 9.70 -3.94
C ILE A 142 -21.75 9.28 -5.27
N MET A 143 -23.05 8.97 -5.23
CA MET A 143 -23.84 8.62 -6.40
C MET A 143 -25.01 9.57 -6.56
N GLU A 144 -25.30 9.96 -7.81
CA GLU A 144 -26.50 10.68 -8.20
C GLU A 144 -27.39 9.76 -9.05
N GLY A 145 -28.70 9.83 -8.84
CA GLY A 145 -29.66 8.99 -9.54
C GLY A 145 -31.08 9.09 -8.99
N PHE A 146 -31.94 8.16 -9.37
CA PHE A 146 -33.35 8.17 -8.98
C PHE A 146 -33.66 7.07 -7.94
N ASN A 147 -34.33 7.44 -6.85
CA ASN A 147 -34.80 6.51 -5.82
C ASN A 147 -36.28 6.78 -5.49
N THR A 148 -37.16 6.51 -6.46
CA THR A 148 -38.60 6.84 -6.37
C THR A 148 -39.37 6.03 -5.33
N THR A 149 -38.76 4.98 -4.77
CA THR A 149 -39.41 4.05 -3.83
C THR A 149 -38.75 3.97 -2.45
N GLY A 150 -37.58 4.59 -2.26
CA GLY A 150 -36.77 4.47 -1.03
C GLY A 150 -36.12 3.09 -0.85
N ARG A 151 -36.03 2.28 -1.92
CA ARG A 151 -35.63 0.85 -1.87
C ARG A 151 -34.57 0.42 -2.87
N ARG A 152 -34.23 1.28 -3.84
CA ARG A 152 -33.22 1.02 -4.88
C ARG A 152 -32.85 2.34 -5.53
N LEU A 153 -31.55 2.63 -5.63
CA LEU A 153 -31.06 3.72 -6.46
C LEU A 153 -30.86 3.22 -7.89
N THR A 154 -31.48 3.87 -8.88
CA THR A 154 -31.03 3.77 -10.27
C THR A 154 -29.99 4.86 -10.50
N ALA A 155 -28.71 4.48 -10.50
CA ALA A 155 -27.60 5.42 -10.54
C ALA A 155 -27.41 5.95 -11.97
N THR A 156 -27.32 7.27 -12.12
CA THR A 156 -27.07 7.95 -13.41
C THR A 156 -25.68 8.56 -13.47
N LYS A 157 -25.05 8.82 -12.31
CA LYS A 157 -23.71 9.40 -12.20
C LYS A 157 -23.01 8.93 -10.93
N LEU A 158 -21.76 8.53 -11.09
CA LEU A 158 -20.81 8.24 -10.02
C LEU A 158 -19.83 9.41 -9.97
N TYR A 159 -19.66 10.04 -8.80
CA TYR A 159 -18.70 11.12 -8.65
C TYR A 159 -17.27 10.58 -8.63
N GLU A 160 -16.34 11.34 -9.20
CA GLU A 160 -14.92 10.98 -9.19
C GLU A 160 -14.33 11.18 -7.79
N GLY A 161 -13.66 10.15 -7.27
CA GLY A 161 -12.94 10.23 -6.00
C GLY A 161 -11.77 11.22 -6.07
N VAL A 162 -11.50 11.91 -4.95
CA VAL A 162 -10.55 13.02 -4.86
C VAL A 162 -9.39 12.62 -3.95
N PRO A 163 -8.15 12.53 -4.48
CA PRO A 163 -6.97 12.24 -3.68
C PRO A 163 -6.61 13.46 -2.81
N LEU A 164 -5.78 13.23 -1.79
CA LEU A 164 -5.22 14.32 -0.99
C LEU A 164 -4.26 15.19 -1.84
N PRO A 165 -3.96 16.43 -1.40
CA PRO A 165 -2.85 17.17 -1.98
C PRO A 165 -1.52 16.42 -1.82
N PHE A 166 -0.57 16.75 -2.70
CA PHE A 166 0.84 16.39 -2.49
C PHE A 166 1.41 17.11 -1.27
N TYR A 167 2.49 16.54 -0.75
CA TYR A 167 3.41 17.28 0.11
C TYR A 167 3.97 18.52 -0.60
N GLN A 168 4.16 19.59 0.15
CA GLN A 168 4.83 20.80 -0.32
C GLN A 168 6.22 20.86 0.35
N PRO A 169 7.31 20.57 -0.38
CA PRO A 169 8.65 20.59 0.19
C PRO A 169 9.04 21.96 0.71
N THR A 170 9.78 21.99 1.81
CA THR A 170 10.41 23.22 2.31
C THR A 170 11.54 23.69 1.39
N GLU A 171 11.94 24.97 1.48
CA GLU A 171 13.06 25.50 0.67
C GLU A 171 14.37 24.74 0.92
N GLU A 172 14.59 24.25 2.15
CA GLU A 172 15.77 23.46 2.53
C GLU A 172 15.78 22.08 1.86
N GLU A 173 14.63 21.40 1.79
CA GLU A 173 14.49 20.11 1.11
C GLU A 173 14.59 20.25 -0.42
N GLY A 174 14.17 21.41 -0.96
CA GLY A 174 14.29 21.77 -2.36
C GLY A 174 15.73 21.86 -2.90
N ALA A 175 16.76 21.81 -2.04
CA ALA A 175 18.18 21.88 -2.39
C ALA A 175 18.93 20.54 -2.35
N SER A 176 18.26 19.42 -2.04
CA SER A 176 18.94 18.13 -1.84
C SER A 176 19.57 17.56 -3.12
N GLU A 177 20.68 16.83 -2.95
CA GLU A 177 21.39 16.15 -4.04
C GLU A 177 20.62 14.91 -4.55
N GLN A 178 21.00 14.44 -5.75
CA GLN A 178 20.45 13.21 -6.31
C GLN A 178 20.69 12.02 -5.37
N THR A 179 19.59 11.36 -4.99
CA THR A 179 19.55 10.22 -4.05
C THR A 179 19.12 8.97 -4.81
N MET A 180 19.88 7.87 -4.69
CA MET A 180 19.51 6.55 -5.22
C MET A 180 18.88 5.71 -4.10
N VAL A 181 17.63 5.31 -4.32
CA VAL A 181 16.91 4.36 -3.47
C VAL A 181 16.83 3.02 -4.20
N VAL A 182 17.19 1.94 -3.51
CA VAL A 182 16.94 0.55 -3.94
C VAL A 182 15.78 0.01 -3.12
N VAL A 183 14.88 -0.72 -3.76
CA VAL A 183 13.76 -1.42 -3.14
C VAL A 183 13.98 -2.93 -3.27
N ALA A 184 13.43 -3.72 -2.35
CA ALA A 184 13.30 -5.17 -2.50
C ALA A 184 12.15 -5.69 -1.63
N CYS A 185 11.49 -6.77 -2.04
CA CYS A 185 10.40 -7.42 -1.28
C CYS A 185 10.58 -8.93 -1.27
N GLY A 186 10.32 -9.57 -0.12
CA GLY A 186 10.46 -11.02 0.03
C GLY A 186 9.52 -11.84 -0.87
N PRO A 187 9.69 -13.18 -0.93
CA PRO A 187 10.53 -13.99 -0.05
C PRO A 187 12.04 -14.01 -0.40
N TYR A 188 12.90 -13.87 0.61
CA TYR A 188 14.37 -13.81 0.47
C TYR A 188 15.08 -15.16 0.25
N THR A 189 14.34 -16.26 0.12
CA THR A 189 14.85 -17.61 -0.19
C THR A 189 13.95 -18.27 -1.25
N THR A 190 14.43 -19.34 -1.90
CA THR A 190 13.60 -20.12 -2.83
C THR A 190 12.67 -21.08 -2.06
N SER A 191 11.54 -21.46 -2.64
CA SER A 191 10.56 -22.34 -1.97
C SER A 191 11.10 -23.74 -1.63
N ASP A 192 12.15 -24.20 -2.32
CA ASP A 192 12.82 -25.48 -2.12
C ASP A 192 14.04 -25.41 -1.19
N SER A 193 14.42 -24.23 -0.68
CA SER A 193 15.63 -24.06 0.12
C SER A 193 15.52 -23.01 1.24
N ILE A 194 16.45 -23.09 2.19
CA ILE A 194 16.62 -22.12 3.29
C ILE A 194 18.03 -21.49 3.26
N THR A 195 18.66 -21.45 2.08
CA THR A 195 20.03 -20.95 1.89
C THR A 195 20.11 -19.44 1.83
N TYR A 196 18.99 -18.75 1.58
CA TYR A 196 18.94 -17.31 1.37
C TYR A 196 19.87 -16.80 0.24
N ASP A 197 20.13 -17.63 -0.78
CA ASP A 197 20.89 -17.22 -1.97
C ASP A 197 20.37 -15.91 -2.64
N PRO A 198 19.04 -15.64 -2.75
CA PRO A 198 18.55 -14.34 -3.22
C PRO A 198 19.01 -13.16 -2.37
N LEU A 199 19.04 -13.32 -1.04
CA LEU A 199 19.50 -12.31 -0.08
C LEU A 199 20.98 -11.99 -0.28
N LEU A 200 21.81 -13.02 -0.45
CA LEU A 200 23.25 -12.87 -0.66
C LEU A 200 23.55 -12.15 -1.98
N ASP A 201 22.79 -12.46 -3.04
CA ASP A 201 22.87 -11.74 -4.32
C ASP A 201 22.41 -10.28 -4.22
N LEU A 202 21.38 -10.00 -3.41
CA LEU A 202 20.92 -8.63 -3.14
C LEU A 202 21.99 -7.83 -2.37
N ILE A 203 22.58 -8.40 -1.31
CA ILE A 203 23.68 -7.80 -0.54
C ILE A 203 24.88 -7.49 -1.46
N ALA A 204 25.25 -8.41 -2.36
CA ALA A 204 26.32 -8.18 -3.32
C ALA A 204 26.01 -7.02 -4.27
N ILE A 205 24.74 -6.80 -4.63
CA ILE A 205 24.33 -5.68 -5.48
C ILE A 205 24.28 -4.36 -4.70
N ILE A 206 23.79 -4.35 -3.45
CA ILE A 206 23.85 -3.17 -2.56
C ILE A 206 25.30 -2.70 -2.37
N ASN A 207 26.23 -3.63 -2.14
CA ASN A 207 27.66 -3.30 -2.00
C ASN A 207 28.32 -2.81 -3.29
N ARG A 208 27.83 -3.25 -4.46
CA ARG A 208 28.34 -2.85 -5.78
C ARG A 208 27.83 -1.47 -6.21
N ASP A 209 26.54 -1.23 -6.04
CA ASP A 209 25.86 -0.02 -6.54
C ASP A 209 25.80 1.09 -5.47
N GLN A 210 26.13 0.79 -4.21
CA GLN A 210 26.20 1.73 -3.10
C GLN A 210 25.04 2.74 -3.06
N PRO A 211 23.77 2.28 -3.07
CA PRO A 211 22.62 3.17 -2.99
C PRO A 211 22.63 3.95 -1.67
N ASP A 212 22.04 5.13 -1.66
CA ASP A 212 21.97 5.98 -0.47
C ASP A 212 20.98 5.39 0.57
N VAL A 213 19.92 4.74 0.08
CA VAL A 213 18.89 4.05 0.88
C VAL A 213 18.51 2.70 0.24
N CYS A 214 18.27 1.67 1.06
CA CYS A 214 17.65 0.40 0.70
C CYS A 214 16.35 0.23 1.51
N ILE A 215 15.21 0.07 0.85
CA ILE A 215 13.92 -0.25 1.48
C ILE A 215 13.64 -1.74 1.26
N LEU A 216 13.63 -2.51 2.34
CA LEU A 216 13.53 -3.96 2.33
C LEU A 216 12.21 -4.36 2.99
N PHE A 217 11.25 -4.80 2.19
CA PHE A 217 9.96 -5.32 2.64
C PHE A 217 10.08 -6.81 2.94
N GLY A 218 9.38 -7.29 3.97
CA GLY A 218 9.20 -8.72 4.25
C GLY A 218 8.46 -9.48 3.13
N PRO A 219 8.24 -10.79 3.27
CA PRO A 219 8.65 -11.61 4.41
C PRO A 219 10.14 -12.00 4.38
N PHE A 220 10.82 -11.78 5.50
CA PHE A 220 12.19 -12.26 5.77
C PHE A 220 12.19 -13.71 6.23
N LEU A 221 11.17 -14.13 6.98
CA LEU A 221 10.89 -15.54 7.26
C LEU A 221 9.42 -15.83 6.96
N ASP A 222 9.17 -16.28 5.72
CA ASP A 222 7.84 -16.44 5.14
C ASP A 222 7.07 -17.60 5.79
N ALA A 223 5.94 -17.26 6.43
CA ALA A 223 4.97 -18.19 7.00
C ALA A 223 4.44 -19.20 5.97
N LYS A 224 4.40 -18.82 4.69
CA LYS A 224 3.97 -19.70 3.57
C LYS A 224 5.13 -20.53 2.98
N HIS A 225 6.32 -20.52 3.57
CA HIS A 225 7.42 -21.40 3.15
C HIS A 225 7.21 -22.82 3.70
N GLU A 226 7.39 -23.84 2.86
CA GLU A 226 7.05 -25.24 3.19
C GLU A 226 7.72 -25.73 4.49
N GLN A 227 8.96 -25.32 4.76
CA GLN A 227 9.70 -25.74 5.97
C GLN A 227 9.29 -24.96 7.22
N VAL A 228 8.72 -23.76 7.06
CA VAL A 228 8.18 -22.93 8.15
C VAL A 228 6.80 -23.44 8.55
N GLU A 229 5.88 -23.55 7.58
CA GLU A 229 4.49 -24.01 7.79
C GLU A 229 4.43 -25.41 8.43
N ASN A 230 5.31 -26.32 7.99
CA ASN A 230 5.39 -27.68 8.53
C ASN A 230 6.34 -27.82 9.74
N CYS A 231 6.80 -26.71 10.33
CA CYS A 231 7.71 -26.70 11.49
C CYS A 231 8.96 -27.60 11.34
N LYS A 232 9.55 -27.65 10.14
CA LYS A 232 10.72 -28.50 9.81
C LYS A 232 12.06 -27.84 10.20
N LEU A 233 12.05 -26.57 10.57
CA LEU A 233 13.25 -25.84 10.99
C LEU A 233 13.77 -26.33 12.35
N THR A 234 15.09 -26.42 12.50
CA THR A 234 15.75 -26.85 13.75
C THR A 234 16.04 -25.71 14.73
N SER A 235 15.66 -24.48 14.38
CA SER A 235 15.92 -23.25 15.13
C SER A 235 14.62 -22.46 15.34
N PRO A 236 14.46 -21.72 16.45
CA PRO A 236 13.32 -20.83 16.65
C PRO A 236 13.17 -19.81 15.52
N PHE A 237 11.93 -19.46 15.16
CA PHE A 237 11.64 -18.50 14.09
C PHE A 237 12.31 -17.13 14.32
N GLU A 238 12.29 -16.65 15.57
CA GLU A 238 12.97 -15.42 15.99
C GLU A 238 14.48 -15.46 15.70
N ASP A 239 15.16 -16.58 15.98
CA ASP A 239 16.61 -16.71 15.75
C ASP A 239 16.95 -16.76 14.25
N VAL A 240 16.10 -17.38 13.44
CA VAL A 240 16.25 -17.42 11.97
C VAL A 240 16.02 -16.04 11.36
N PHE A 241 14.98 -15.32 11.80
CA PHE A 241 14.73 -13.93 11.41
C PHE A 241 15.91 -13.02 11.78
N LYS A 242 16.35 -13.07 13.04
CA LYS A 242 17.52 -12.31 13.51
C LYS A 242 18.76 -12.63 12.69
N GLN A 243 18.99 -13.89 12.32
CA GLN A 243 20.13 -14.27 11.50
C GLN A 243 20.03 -13.71 10.07
N CYS A 244 18.83 -13.68 9.47
CA CYS A 244 18.57 -12.99 8.21
C CYS A 244 18.92 -11.49 8.31
N LEU A 245 18.40 -10.79 9.33
CA LEU A 245 18.70 -9.38 9.57
C LEU A 245 20.18 -9.10 9.79
N ARG A 246 20.87 -9.89 10.65
CA ARG A 246 22.33 -9.78 10.82
C ARG A 246 23.04 -9.93 9.48
N THR A 247 22.66 -10.92 8.65
CA THR A 247 23.30 -11.15 7.34
C THR A 247 23.19 -9.92 6.43
N VAL A 248 22.02 -9.27 6.36
CA VAL A 248 21.85 -8.02 5.60
C VAL A 248 22.64 -6.87 6.21
N ILE A 249 22.45 -6.64 7.52
CA ILE A 249 23.06 -5.52 8.23
C ILE A 249 24.58 -5.63 8.13
N GLU A 250 25.18 -6.70 8.61
CA GLU A 250 26.64 -6.88 8.59
C GLU A 250 27.19 -6.95 7.17
N GLY A 251 26.50 -7.66 6.27
CA GLY A 251 26.91 -7.82 4.87
C GLY A 251 26.92 -6.52 4.06
N THR A 252 26.20 -5.48 4.48
CA THR A 252 26.11 -4.17 3.79
C THR A 252 26.89 -3.05 4.48
N ARG A 253 27.65 -3.32 5.55
CA ARG A 253 28.38 -2.26 6.28
C ARG A 253 29.31 -1.43 5.38
N SER A 254 29.90 -2.04 4.35
CA SER A 254 30.82 -1.38 3.41
C SER A 254 30.13 -0.51 2.35
N SER A 255 28.82 -0.64 2.11
CA SER A 255 28.11 0.24 1.16
C SER A 255 27.83 1.62 1.75
N GLY A 256 27.76 1.74 3.08
CA GLY A 256 27.32 2.95 3.77
C GLY A 256 25.82 3.28 3.61
N SER A 257 25.06 2.43 2.91
CA SER A 257 23.62 2.61 2.66
C SER A 257 22.81 2.63 3.96
N HIS A 258 21.79 3.48 3.99
CA HIS A 258 20.74 3.37 5.01
C HIS A 258 19.84 2.17 4.66
N LEU A 259 19.46 1.39 5.66
CA LEU A 259 18.55 0.24 5.54
C LEU A 259 17.24 0.58 6.25
N VAL A 260 16.13 0.58 5.50
CA VAL A 260 14.77 0.69 6.03
C VAL A 260 14.11 -0.68 5.90
N PHE A 261 13.75 -1.28 7.03
CA PHE A 261 13.06 -2.57 7.06
C PHE A 261 11.56 -2.37 7.31
N VAL A 262 10.74 -2.91 6.40
CA VAL A 262 9.27 -2.88 6.46
C VAL A 262 8.75 -4.31 6.72
N PRO A 263 7.93 -4.55 7.76
CA PRO A 263 7.42 -5.88 8.07
C PRO A 263 6.37 -6.37 7.09
N SER A 264 6.06 -7.68 7.14
CA SER A 264 4.94 -8.28 6.42
C SER A 264 4.10 -9.17 7.34
N LEU A 265 2.80 -9.29 7.06
CA LEU A 265 1.91 -10.25 7.73
C LEU A 265 2.35 -11.71 7.50
N ARG A 266 3.22 -11.94 6.50
CA ARG A 266 3.88 -13.22 6.23
C ARG A 266 5.15 -13.45 7.04
N ASP A 267 5.64 -12.48 7.84
CA ASP A 267 6.79 -12.71 8.73
C ASP A 267 6.36 -13.51 9.97
N VAL A 268 6.59 -14.83 9.95
CA VAL A 268 6.04 -15.80 10.93
C VAL A 268 6.41 -15.56 12.41
N HIS A 269 7.41 -14.70 12.66
CA HIS A 269 7.90 -14.38 14.00
C HIS A 269 7.27 -13.09 14.58
N HIS A 270 6.58 -12.31 13.74
CA HIS A 270 6.09 -10.96 14.06
C HIS A 270 4.58 -10.94 14.31
N GLU A 271 4.05 -9.79 14.77
CA GLU A 271 2.61 -9.62 15.04
C GLU A 271 1.78 -9.82 13.76
N PRO A 272 0.84 -10.79 13.70
CA PRO A 272 0.09 -11.13 12.48
C PRO A 272 -1.14 -10.23 12.25
N VAL A 273 -1.14 -8.99 12.75
CA VAL A 273 -2.28 -8.07 12.68
C VAL A 273 -1.87 -6.75 12.04
N TYR A 274 -2.65 -6.29 11.08
CA TYR A 274 -2.46 -5.03 10.37
C TYR A 274 -3.18 -3.87 11.08
N PRO A 275 -2.59 -2.67 11.16
CA PRO A 275 -1.24 -2.30 10.72
C PRO A 275 -0.15 -2.84 11.68
N GLN A 276 0.92 -3.44 11.16
CA GLN A 276 1.95 -4.04 12.03
C GLN A 276 2.92 -2.98 12.59
N PRO A 277 3.35 -3.10 13.87
CA PRO A 277 4.39 -2.26 14.43
C PRO A 277 5.77 -2.58 13.81
N PRO A 278 6.78 -1.71 14.00
CA PRO A 278 8.15 -2.00 13.57
C PRO A 278 8.74 -3.27 14.19
N PHE A 279 9.68 -3.92 13.48
CA PHE A 279 10.44 -5.03 14.03
C PHE A 279 11.26 -4.63 15.27
N THR A 280 11.38 -5.56 16.23
CA THR A 280 12.19 -5.36 17.44
C THR A 280 13.56 -6.03 17.28
N PHE A 281 14.62 -5.25 17.05
CA PHE A 281 15.98 -5.76 16.92
C PHE A 281 16.99 -4.94 17.75
N SER A 282 17.35 -5.44 18.93
CA SER A 282 18.19 -4.74 19.91
C SER A 282 19.71 -4.94 19.72
N GLU A 283 20.12 -5.91 18.89
CA GLU A 283 21.51 -6.36 18.69
C GLU A 283 22.35 -5.43 17.77
N LEU A 284 21.95 -4.17 17.62
CA LEU A 284 22.66 -3.19 16.77
C LEU A 284 23.87 -2.55 17.48
N SER A 285 25.00 -2.51 16.78
CA SER A 285 26.16 -1.69 17.18
C SER A 285 25.83 -0.19 17.14
N ARG A 286 26.68 0.65 17.76
CA ARG A 286 26.51 2.12 17.73
C ARG A 286 26.59 2.70 16.31
N GLU A 287 27.28 2.03 15.40
CA GLU A 287 27.41 2.40 14.00
C GLU A 287 26.17 1.97 13.21
N ASP A 288 25.71 0.72 13.41
CA ASP A 288 24.52 0.20 12.73
C ASP A 288 23.26 0.98 13.13
N LYS A 289 23.14 1.44 14.38
CA LYS A 289 22.04 2.31 14.86
C LYS A 289 21.89 3.65 14.13
N LYS A 290 22.90 4.09 13.34
CA LYS A 290 22.80 5.32 12.53
C LYS A 290 22.24 5.09 11.14
N ARG A 291 22.32 3.86 10.63
CA ARG A 291 21.97 3.50 9.25
C ARG A 291 20.81 2.52 9.16
N VAL A 292 20.49 1.77 10.22
CA VAL A 292 19.37 0.83 10.27
C VAL A 292 18.16 1.49 10.91
N GLN A 293 17.04 1.45 10.20
CA GLN A 293 15.75 1.96 10.65
C GLN A 293 14.69 0.87 10.44
N PHE A 294 13.88 0.64 11.47
CA PHE A 294 12.70 -0.22 11.41
C PHE A 294 11.47 0.69 11.35
N VAL A 295 10.53 0.40 10.46
CA VAL A 295 9.26 1.14 10.31
C VAL A 295 8.07 0.18 10.37
N SER A 296 6.86 0.72 10.50
CA SER A 296 5.61 -0.04 10.51
C SER A 296 5.21 -0.56 9.12
N GLU A 297 4.21 -1.45 9.09
CA GLU A 297 3.45 -1.81 7.89
C GLU A 297 2.00 -1.33 8.07
N PRO A 298 1.50 -0.33 7.32
CA PRO A 298 2.19 0.45 6.29
C PRO A 298 3.08 1.56 6.92
N CYS A 299 3.76 2.33 6.08
CA CYS A 299 4.55 3.47 6.53
C CYS A 299 4.58 4.59 5.48
N SER A 300 4.38 5.85 5.90
CA SER A 300 4.73 7.02 5.08
C SER A 300 6.12 7.51 5.48
N LEU A 301 7.05 7.61 4.53
CA LEU A 301 8.46 7.92 4.76
C LEU A 301 8.90 9.08 3.88
N SER A 302 9.37 10.18 4.47
CA SER A 302 10.07 11.22 3.72
C SER A 302 11.54 10.84 3.56
N ILE A 303 12.01 10.78 2.31
CA ILE A 303 13.42 10.62 1.95
C ILE A 303 13.85 11.90 1.23
N ASN A 304 14.67 12.73 1.90
CA ASN A 304 15.14 14.01 1.34
C ASN A 304 14.00 14.91 0.80
N GLY A 305 12.85 14.93 1.49
CA GLY A 305 11.66 15.72 1.11
C GLY A 305 10.75 15.06 0.07
N VAL A 306 11.11 13.88 -0.46
CA VAL A 306 10.25 13.07 -1.33
C VAL A 306 9.43 12.12 -0.48
N MET A 307 8.10 12.13 -0.63
CA MET A 307 7.19 11.31 0.16
C MET A 307 6.98 9.92 -0.45
N PHE A 308 7.52 8.91 0.21
CA PHE A 308 7.27 7.51 -0.10
C PHE A 308 6.10 6.98 0.72
N GLY A 309 5.11 6.37 0.07
CA GLY A 309 4.15 5.48 0.70
C GLY A 309 4.62 4.04 0.57
N LEU A 310 4.66 3.30 1.68
CA LEU A 310 5.20 1.95 1.78
C LEU A 310 4.12 1.01 2.32
N THR A 311 3.85 -0.08 1.61
CA THR A 311 3.11 -1.25 2.14
C THR A 311 3.70 -2.54 1.59
N SER A 312 3.80 -3.60 2.39
CA SER A 312 4.16 -4.98 2.00
C SER A 312 2.94 -5.85 1.65
N THR A 313 1.74 -5.35 1.95
CA THR A 313 0.47 -6.04 1.71
C THR A 313 0.12 -6.01 0.22
N ASP A 314 -0.32 -7.15 -0.36
CA ASP A 314 -0.69 -7.26 -1.79
C ASP A 314 -2.08 -6.66 -2.09
N LEU A 315 -2.17 -5.36 -1.86
CA LEU A 315 -3.35 -4.53 -2.05
C LEU A 315 -3.86 -4.54 -3.50
N LEU A 316 -2.95 -4.71 -4.46
CA LEU A 316 -3.25 -4.73 -5.89
C LEU A 316 -3.99 -6.00 -6.30
N PHE A 317 -3.53 -7.15 -5.77
CA PHE A 317 -4.19 -8.42 -5.97
C PHE A 317 -5.55 -8.41 -5.27
N HIS A 318 -5.62 -7.98 -4.00
CA HIS A 318 -6.86 -7.95 -3.22
C HIS A 318 -7.96 -7.07 -3.85
N ILE A 319 -7.71 -5.77 -4.06
CA ILE A 319 -8.73 -4.88 -4.69
C ILE A 319 -9.02 -5.35 -6.12
N GLY A 320 -8.01 -5.74 -6.88
CA GLY A 320 -8.19 -6.22 -8.25
C GLY A 320 -9.01 -7.51 -8.35
N ALA A 321 -9.01 -8.35 -7.31
CA ALA A 321 -9.83 -9.56 -7.26
C ALA A 321 -11.32 -9.24 -7.11
N GLU A 322 -11.68 -8.17 -6.39
CA GLU A 322 -13.08 -7.75 -6.15
C GLU A 322 -13.58 -6.61 -7.05
N GLU A 323 -12.71 -5.93 -7.80
CA GLU A 323 -13.10 -4.84 -8.70
C GLU A 323 -14.10 -5.28 -9.78
N ILE A 324 -15.16 -4.50 -9.95
CA ILE A 324 -16.04 -4.48 -11.14
C ILE A 324 -15.88 -3.16 -11.88
N PHE A 325 -15.97 -3.16 -13.21
CA PHE A 325 -15.89 -1.92 -13.99
C PHE A 325 -16.67 -1.99 -15.30
N SER A 326 -17.05 -0.82 -15.79
CA SER A 326 -17.50 -0.56 -17.16
C SER A 326 -16.70 0.61 -17.73
N SER A 327 -16.25 0.49 -18.97
CA SER A 327 -15.50 1.55 -19.68
C SER A 327 -15.81 1.51 -21.17
N SER A 328 -15.97 2.68 -21.78
CA SER A 328 -16.25 2.85 -23.22
C SER A 328 -15.03 2.63 -24.12
N GLY A 329 -13.82 2.57 -23.54
CA GLY A 329 -12.56 2.38 -24.25
C GLY A 329 -11.58 1.44 -23.53
N THR A 330 -10.34 1.41 -24.00
CA THR A 330 -9.24 0.63 -23.38
C THR A 330 -8.95 1.12 -21.97
N SER A 331 -9.07 0.25 -20.98
CA SER A 331 -8.96 0.62 -19.56
C SER A 331 -7.98 -0.30 -18.82
N ASP A 332 -6.94 0.29 -18.25
CA ASP A 332 -5.87 -0.44 -17.55
C ASP A 332 -6.25 -0.73 -16.09
N ARG A 333 -6.31 -2.02 -15.74
CA ARG A 333 -6.78 -2.48 -14.42
C ARG A 333 -5.92 -1.96 -13.27
N PHE A 334 -4.59 -1.97 -13.41
CA PHE A 334 -3.72 -1.51 -12.33
C PHE A 334 -3.89 0.00 -12.13
N SER A 335 -3.90 0.81 -13.19
CA SER A 335 -4.18 2.25 -13.09
C SER A 335 -5.52 2.57 -12.42
N ARG A 336 -6.57 1.75 -12.60
CA ARG A 336 -7.85 1.91 -11.87
C ARG A 336 -7.75 1.56 -10.39
N VAL A 337 -7.23 0.36 -10.07
CA VAL A 337 -7.03 -0.09 -8.67
C VAL A 337 -6.17 0.92 -7.89
N LEU A 338 -5.12 1.42 -8.53
CA LEU A 338 -4.23 2.42 -7.96
C LEU A 338 -4.91 3.78 -7.76
N LYS A 339 -5.73 4.22 -8.70
CA LYS A 339 -6.57 5.41 -8.53
C LYS A 339 -7.51 5.27 -7.33
N HIS A 340 -8.10 4.10 -7.11
CA HIS A 340 -8.93 3.86 -5.92
C HIS A 340 -8.14 4.07 -4.64
N ILE A 341 -6.96 3.46 -4.51
CA ILE A 341 -6.16 3.56 -3.28
C ILE A 341 -5.85 5.03 -2.94
N LEU A 342 -5.37 5.81 -3.93
CA LEU A 342 -5.02 7.22 -3.71
C LEU A 342 -6.26 8.10 -3.41
N THR A 343 -7.41 7.79 -4.00
CA THR A 343 -8.67 8.57 -3.81
C THR A 343 -9.48 8.14 -2.59
N GLN A 344 -9.21 6.98 -2.01
CA GLN A 344 -9.88 6.44 -0.83
C GLN A 344 -9.10 6.67 0.46
N ARG A 345 -7.95 7.36 0.40
CA ARG A 345 -7.38 8.00 1.58
C ARG A 345 -6.51 7.06 2.45
N SER A 346 -6.43 5.77 2.08
CA SER A 346 -5.99 4.71 2.97
C SER A 346 -5.08 3.70 2.26
N TYR A 347 -4.16 3.10 3.01
CA TYR A 347 -3.34 1.98 2.56
C TYR A 347 -4.12 0.66 2.42
N TYR A 348 -5.36 0.55 2.93
CA TYR A 348 -6.21 -0.63 2.68
C TYR A 348 -7.71 -0.27 2.68
N PRO A 349 -8.26 0.27 1.57
CA PRO A 349 -9.67 0.69 1.53
C PRO A 349 -10.68 -0.44 1.29
N LEU A 350 -10.24 -1.64 0.87
CA LEU A 350 -11.10 -2.81 0.64
C LEU A 350 -11.75 -3.26 1.96
N TYR A 351 -13.08 -3.34 1.97
CA TYR A 351 -13.85 -3.79 3.14
C TYR A 351 -15.07 -4.64 2.72
N PRO A 352 -15.30 -5.82 3.31
CA PRO A 352 -14.40 -6.55 4.21
C PRO A 352 -13.03 -6.87 3.58
N PRO A 353 -11.98 -7.11 4.38
CA PRO A 353 -10.66 -7.40 3.85
C PRO A 353 -10.56 -8.83 3.29
N HIS A 354 -9.46 -9.12 2.59
CA HIS A 354 -9.17 -10.47 2.09
C HIS A 354 -9.12 -11.49 3.24
N GLU A 355 -9.47 -12.77 2.99
CA GLU A 355 -9.60 -13.78 4.05
C GLU A 355 -8.31 -14.02 4.86
N ASP A 356 -7.15 -13.88 4.23
CA ASP A 356 -5.82 -13.95 4.87
C ASP A 356 -5.42 -12.68 5.68
N MET A 357 -6.26 -11.62 5.72
CA MET A 357 -5.94 -10.34 6.36
C MET A 357 -6.66 -10.13 7.69
N ALA A 358 -5.92 -10.19 8.80
CA ALA A 358 -6.40 -9.68 10.08
C ALA A 358 -6.13 -8.17 10.21
N ILE A 359 -7.18 -7.36 10.39
CA ILE A 359 -7.08 -5.91 10.58
C ILE A 359 -7.63 -5.53 11.96
N ASP A 360 -6.87 -4.71 12.69
CA ASP A 360 -7.35 -3.97 13.86
C ASP A 360 -7.86 -2.59 13.42
N TYR A 361 -9.17 -2.37 13.45
CA TYR A 361 -9.77 -1.17 12.88
C TYR A 361 -9.46 0.12 13.66
N GLU A 362 -9.32 0.04 14.98
CA GLU A 362 -8.99 1.19 15.83
C GLU A 362 -7.55 1.67 15.53
N ASN A 363 -6.60 0.74 15.36
CA ASN A 363 -5.23 1.05 14.97
C ASN A 363 -5.09 1.38 13.47
N PHE A 364 -5.88 0.74 12.59
CA PHE A 364 -5.98 1.07 11.17
C PHE A 364 -6.42 2.52 10.94
N TYR A 365 -7.42 2.98 11.68
CA TYR A 365 -7.91 4.36 11.61
C TYR A 365 -6.80 5.37 11.91
N THR A 366 -5.94 5.08 12.89
CA THR A 366 -4.83 5.98 13.28
C THR A 366 -3.61 5.86 12.36
N TYR A 367 -3.22 4.65 11.95
CA TYR A 367 -1.89 4.38 11.38
C TYR A 367 -1.87 3.92 9.91
N ALA A 368 -3.03 3.62 9.30
CA ALA A 368 -3.12 3.12 7.92
C ALA A 368 -3.80 4.11 6.95
N GLN A 369 -3.85 5.39 7.29
CA GLN A 369 -4.28 6.47 6.39
C GLN A 369 -3.08 7.06 5.62
N LEU A 370 -3.35 7.61 4.45
CA LEU A 370 -2.38 8.39 3.68
C LEU A 370 -2.40 9.83 4.23
N PRO A 371 -1.31 10.38 4.78
CA PRO A 371 -1.28 11.75 5.32
C PRO A 371 -1.26 12.82 4.21
N VAL A 372 -0.73 12.45 3.05
CA VAL A 372 -0.73 13.16 1.78
C VAL A 372 -0.81 12.09 0.70
N THR A 373 -1.14 12.45 -0.54
CA THR A 373 -0.90 11.50 -1.63
C THR A 373 0.61 11.47 -1.95
N PRO A 374 1.25 10.29 -1.94
CA PRO A 374 2.70 10.18 -1.96
C PRO A 374 3.32 10.55 -3.31
N ASP A 375 4.54 11.08 -3.26
CA ASP A 375 5.40 11.26 -4.43
C ASP A 375 5.90 9.93 -4.97
N VAL A 376 5.97 8.86 -4.19
CA VAL A 376 6.32 7.51 -4.66
C VAL A 376 5.49 6.50 -3.88
N PHE A 377 4.66 5.70 -4.55
CA PHE A 377 3.92 4.64 -3.87
C PHE A 377 4.48 3.26 -4.22
N ILE A 378 5.01 2.55 -3.21
CA ILE A 378 5.60 1.22 -3.33
C ILE A 378 4.58 0.20 -2.82
N VAL A 379 4.12 -0.64 -3.75
CA VAL A 379 3.08 -1.65 -3.58
C VAL A 379 3.55 -2.98 -4.21
N PRO A 380 4.37 -3.78 -3.50
CA PRO A 380 4.77 -5.11 -3.94
C PRO A 380 3.54 -6.00 -4.12
N SER A 381 3.62 -6.93 -5.07
CA SER A 381 2.51 -7.80 -5.44
C SER A 381 3.04 -9.08 -6.10
N GLU A 382 2.27 -10.17 -6.03
CA GLU A 382 2.50 -11.37 -6.84
C GLU A 382 2.14 -11.15 -8.32
N LEU A 383 1.50 -10.01 -8.64
CA LEU A 383 1.30 -9.53 -10.00
C LEU A 383 2.63 -9.10 -10.66
N ARG A 384 2.68 -9.16 -11.99
CA ARG A 384 3.88 -8.80 -12.77
C ARG A 384 4.31 -7.35 -12.50
N TYR A 385 5.61 -7.15 -12.25
CA TYR A 385 6.28 -5.84 -12.13
C TYR A 385 5.81 -4.82 -13.19
N PHE A 386 5.59 -3.57 -12.76
CA PHE A 386 5.20 -2.46 -13.64
C PHE A 386 5.60 -1.10 -13.04
N VAL A 387 5.53 -0.06 -13.88
CA VAL A 387 5.68 1.36 -13.49
C VAL A 387 4.69 2.21 -14.30
N LYS A 388 4.03 3.20 -13.68
CA LYS A 388 2.87 3.92 -14.24
C LYS A 388 2.80 5.38 -13.78
N VAL A 389 2.60 6.31 -14.72
CA VAL A 389 2.26 7.71 -14.38
C VAL A 389 0.74 7.88 -14.39
N GLY A 390 0.18 8.38 -13.29
CA GLY A 390 -1.20 8.87 -13.22
C GLY A 390 -1.29 10.36 -13.55
N LEU A 391 -2.51 10.89 -13.70
CA LEU A 391 -2.72 12.33 -13.79
C LEU A 391 -2.24 12.99 -12.49
N ASN A 392 -1.09 13.66 -12.57
CA ASN A 392 -0.25 14.21 -11.50
C ASN A 392 0.49 13.21 -10.59
N TRP A 393 -0.04 12.00 -10.31
CA TRP A 393 0.59 11.05 -9.35
C TRP A 393 1.61 10.07 -9.93
N LEU A 394 2.58 9.72 -9.10
CA LEU A 394 3.59 8.68 -9.36
C LEU A 394 3.11 7.29 -8.94
N PHE A 395 3.17 6.37 -9.90
CA PHE A 395 3.95 5.14 -9.72
C PHE A 395 5.20 5.33 -10.60
N PHE A 396 5.99 6.38 -10.32
CA PHE A 396 7.03 7.07 -11.13
C PHE A 396 6.53 7.64 -12.48
N GLN A 397 6.78 8.89 -12.93
CA GLN A 397 7.46 10.09 -12.40
C GLN A 397 6.88 11.43 -12.95
N ARG A 398 6.65 12.41 -12.07
CA ARG A 398 6.80 13.86 -12.29
C ARG A 398 6.94 14.55 -10.91
N HIS A 399 7.94 15.37 -10.57
CA HIS A 399 8.93 16.13 -11.34
C HIS A 399 10.35 16.01 -10.72
N ARG A 400 11.37 16.60 -11.36
CA ARG A 400 12.82 16.50 -11.05
C ARG A 400 13.46 15.13 -11.36
N ASN A 401 14.78 15.14 -11.56
CA ASN A 401 15.58 14.10 -12.23
C ASN A 401 15.76 12.80 -11.43
N LEU A 402 14.69 12.02 -11.31
CA LEU A 402 14.72 10.64 -10.85
C LEU A 402 14.75 9.67 -12.05
N THR A 403 15.17 8.43 -11.84
CA THR A 403 15.22 7.38 -12.87
C THR A 403 15.09 6.03 -12.18
N PHE A 404 14.32 5.11 -12.76
CA PHE A 404 14.04 3.80 -12.15
C PHE A 404 14.27 2.68 -13.17
N SER A 405 14.82 1.55 -12.71
CA SER A 405 15.05 0.37 -13.55
C SER A 405 15.10 -0.89 -12.71
N PHE A 406 14.23 -1.82 -13.08
CA PHE A 406 14.00 -3.06 -12.34
C PHE A 406 14.93 -4.12 -12.87
N ARG A 407 15.71 -4.75 -11.99
CA ARG A 407 16.50 -5.93 -12.33
C ARG A 407 15.96 -7.15 -11.64
N LEU A 408 16.27 -8.32 -12.19
CA LEU A 408 16.11 -9.57 -11.45
C LEU A 408 17.40 -9.85 -10.66
N PRO A 409 17.40 -9.91 -9.30
CA PRO A 409 18.45 -10.50 -8.49
C PRO A 409 18.40 -12.03 -8.63
N GLY A 410 19.45 -12.74 -8.22
CA GLY A 410 19.88 -13.97 -8.90
C GLY A 410 18.95 -15.17 -8.96
N THR A 411 17.86 -15.25 -8.20
CA THR A 411 17.26 -16.56 -7.86
C THR A 411 15.73 -16.63 -7.71
N CYS A 412 14.97 -15.52 -7.76
CA CYS A 412 13.50 -15.58 -7.64
C CYS A 412 12.76 -14.67 -8.65
N SER A 413 11.52 -15.02 -8.98
CA SER A 413 10.75 -14.42 -10.09
C SER A 413 10.15 -13.04 -9.79
N ASN A 414 10.01 -12.68 -8.51
CA ASN A 414 9.10 -11.62 -8.04
C ASN A 414 9.81 -10.38 -7.47
N TRP A 415 11.13 -10.26 -7.63
CA TRP A 415 11.88 -9.11 -7.12
C TRP A 415 11.72 -7.87 -8.01
N VAL A 416 11.67 -6.73 -7.33
CA VAL A 416 11.53 -5.37 -7.87
C VAL A 416 12.63 -4.55 -7.20
N TYR A 417 13.49 -3.89 -8.00
CA TYR A 417 14.51 -2.92 -7.52
C TYR A 417 13.95 -1.51 -7.39
#